data_AF-A0A5P8LYQ2-F1
#
_entry.id   AF-A0A5P8LYQ2-F1
#
_cell.length_a   1.000
_cell.length_b   1.000
_cell.length_c   1.000
_cell.angle_alpha   90.00
_cell.angle_beta   90.00
_cell.angle_gamma   90.00
#
_symmetry.space_group_name_H-M   'P 1'
#
loop_
_entity.id
_entity.type
_entity.pdbx_description
1 polymer ?
#
loop_
_entity_poly.entity_id
_entity_poly.type
_entity_poly.pdbx_seq_one_letter_code
_entity_poly.pdbx_strand_id
1 'polypeptide(L)'
;MDATEALQTTDAPDDAPTRELDVRSLGPPKPLQNTLETLAEIDDDEVVVQFNDRAPEFLYPKLDDRGFAYDTVEGDDVTVTTIWKA
;
A
#
# COMPACT_ATOMS: atom_id res chain seq x y z
N MET A 1 -0.42 -13.16 -5.89
CA MET A 1 -1.41 -12.21 -5.37
C MET A 1 -1.29 -10.93 -6.18
N ASP A 2 -2.38 -10.54 -6.81
CA ASP A 2 -2.48 -9.31 -7.62
C ASP A 2 -3.40 -8.28 -6.94
N ALA A 3 -3.48 -7.05 -7.47
CA ALA A 3 -4.16 -5.93 -6.81
C ALA A 3 -5.65 -6.20 -6.50
N THR A 4 -6.39 -6.78 -7.45
CA THR A 4 -7.81 -7.10 -7.27
C THR A 4 -8.05 -8.14 -6.17
N GLU A 5 -7.16 -9.13 -6.03
CA GLU A 5 -7.26 -10.16 -5.00
C GLU A 5 -6.99 -9.58 -3.61
N ALA A 6 -6.02 -8.66 -3.52
CA ALA A 6 -5.72 -7.96 -2.28
C ALA A 6 -6.92 -7.13 -1.80
N LEU A 7 -7.56 -6.34 -2.68
CA LEU A 7 -8.73 -5.51 -2.32
C LEU A 7 -9.92 -6.34 -1.82
N GLN A 8 -10.12 -7.56 -2.33
CA GLN A 8 -11.18 -8.45 -1.86
C GLN A 8 -10.87 -9.09 -0.50
N THR A 9 -9.61 -9.04 -0.08
CA THR A 9 -9.12 -9.69 1.15
C THR A 9 -8.90 -8.67 2.27
N THR A 10 -8.82 -7.39 1.94
CA THR A 10 -8.61 -6.30 2.90
C THR A 10 -9.88 -5.48 3.13
N ASP A 11 -9.85 -4.61 4.14
CA ASP A 11 -10.92 -3.64 4.40
C ASP A 11 -10.90 -2.42 3.46
N ALA A 12 -10.07 -2.43 2.41
CA ALA A 12 -9.98 -1.34 1.46
C ALA A 12 -11.23 -1.27 0.56
N PRO A 13 -11.64 -0.08 0.10
CA PRO A 13 -12.69 0.05 -0.91
C PRO A 13 -12.34 -0.71 -2.19
N ASP A 14 -13.20 -1.64 -2.62
CA ASP A 14 -12.99 -2.49 -3.79
C ASP A 14 -13.58 -1.90 -5.09
N ASP A 15 -14.34 -0.81 -4.98
CA ASP A 15 -14.93 -0.04 -6.08
C ASP A 15 -14.21 1.29 -6.38
N ALA A 16 -13.18 1.62 -5.60
CA ALA A 16 -12.37 2.82 -5.75
C ALA A 16 -11.34 2.71 -6.90
N PRO A 17 -10.91 3.84 -7.50
CA PRO A 17 -9.77 3.85 -8.40
C PRO A 17 -8.50 3.39 -7.68
N THR A 18 -7.74 2.50 -8.32
CA THR A 18 -6.57 1.86 -7.70
C THR A 18 -5.27 2.32 -8.33
N ARG A 19 -4.27 2.57 -7.50
CA ARG A 19 -2.90 2.89 -7.93
C ARG A 19 -1.92 1.84 -7.47
N GLU A 20 -1.36 1.10 -8.41
CA GLU A 20 -0.37 0.07 -8.11
C GLU A 20 1.02 0.65 -7.92
N LEU A 21 1.72 0.20 -6.88
CA LEU A 21 3.08 0.62 -6.56
C LEU A 21 3.97 -0.58 -6.25
N ASP A 22 4.89 -0.94 -7.15
CA ASP A 22 5.86 -2.03 -6.92
C ASP A 22 7.16 -1.48 -6.34
N VAL A 23 7.46 -1.86 -5.08
CA VAL A 23 8.69 -1.48 -4.37
C VAL A 23 9.59 -2.66 -4.05
N ARG A 24 9.27 -3.88 -4.52
CA ARG A 24 9.98 -5.13 -4.17
C ARG A 24 11.47 -5.10 -4.52
N SER A 25 11.84 -4.40 -5.58
CA SER A 25 13.21 -4.30 -6.08
C SER A 25 13.99 -3.12 -5.47
N LEU A 26 13.35 -2.31 -4.63
CA LEU A 26 13.92 -1.09 -4.09
C LEU A 26 14.62 -1.36 -2.74
N GLY A 27 15.93 -1.11 -2.68
CA GLY A 27 16.67 -1.15 -1.43
C GLY A 27 16.28 0.01 -0.49
N PRO A 28 16.36 -0.17 0.85
CA PRO A 28 16.05 0.89 1.79
C PRO A 28 16.97 2.13 1.60
N PRO A 29 16.45 3.36 1.78
CA PRO A 29 15.11 3.74 2.25
C PRO A 29 14.07 3.95 1.14
N LYS A 30 14.36 3.53 -0.11
CA LYS A 30 13.57 3.90 -1.28
C LYS A 30 12.10 3.43 -1.26
N PRO A 31 11.74 2.22 -0.79
CA PRO A 31 10.33 1.82 -0.69
C PRO A 31 9.50 2.85 0.05
N LEU A 32 9.96 3.22 1.25
CA LEU A 32 9.26 4.15 2.13
C LEU A 32 9.13 5.55 1.53
N GLN A 33 10.18 6.07 0.87
CA GLN A 33 10.13 7.39 0.25
C GLN A 33 9.12 7.41 -0.90
N ASN A 34 9.22 6.43 -1.80
CA ASN A 34 8.37 6.33 -2.98
C ASN A 34 6.88 6.18 -2.59
N THR A 35 6.58 5.39 -1.56
CA THR A 35 5.22 5.28 -1.04
C THR A 35 4.68 6.63 -0.57
N LEU A 36 5.44 7.35 0.26
CA LEU A 36 4.96 8.62 0.84
C LEU A 36 4.83 9.71 -0.21
N GLU A 37 5.71 9.73 -1.22
CA GLU A 37 5.60 10.61 -2.38
C GLU A 37 4.34 10.29 -3.18
N THR A 38 4.11 9.01 -3.48
CA THR A 38 2.89 8.55 -4.19
C THR A 38 1.62 8.93 -3.42
N LEU A 39 1.57 8.68 -2.12
CA LEU A 39 0.43 9.02 -1.26
C LEU A 39 0.14 10.52 -1.15
N ALA A 40 1.12 11.38 -1.47
CA ALA A 40 0.90 12.83 -1.54
C ALA A 40 0.27 13.28 -2.87
N GLU A 41 0.23 12.39 -3.87
CA GLU A 41 -0.28 12.64 -5.23
C GLU A 41 -1.60 11.91 -5.53
N ILE A 42 -2.11 11.09 -4.62
CA ILE A 42 -3.38 10.38 -4.80
C ILE A 42 -4.57 11.28 -4.42
N ASP A 43 -5.70 11.05 -5.08
CA ASP A 43 -6.99 11.64 -4.71
C ASP A 43 -7.55 10.99 -3.41
N ASP A 44 -8.49 11.66 -2.75
CA ASP A 44 -9.03 11.18 -1.46
C ASP A 44 -9.86 9.88 -1.60
N ASP A 45 -10.35 9.58 -2.80
CA ASP A 45 -11.08 8.35 -3.14
C ASP A 45 -10.18 7.26 -3.76
N GLU A 46 -8.88 7.49 -3.91
CA GLU A 46 -7.95 6.49 -4.46
C GLU A 46 -7.41 5.51 -3.39
N VAL A 47 -7.20 4.26 -3.82
CA VAL A 47 -6.53 3.22 -3.03
C VAL A 47 -5.17 2.90 -3.65
N VAL A 48 -4.10 2.95 -2.85
CA VAL A 48 -2.77 2.48 -3.26
C VAL A 48 -2.63 1.01 -2.93
N VAL A 49 -2.30 0.20 -3.94
CA VAL A 49 -1.96 -1.21 -3.79
C VAL A 49 -0.46 -1.37 -3.96
N GLN A 50 0.24 -1.53 -2.84
CA GLN A 50 1.69 -1.61 -2.81
C GLN A 50 2.18 -3.06 -2.73
N PHE A 51 3.07 -3.43 -3.66
CA PHE A 51 3.73 -4.73 -3.66
C PHE A 51 5.11 -4.63 -2.99
N ASN A 52 5.33 -5.45 -1.97
CA ASN A 52 6.52 -5.44 -1.13
C ASN A 52 7.20 -6.81 -1.10
N ASP A 53 8.52 -6.81 -0.87
CA ASP A 53 9.30 -8.02 -0.61
C ASP A 53 9.02 -8.60 0.79
N ARG A 54 8.54 -7.76 1.71
CA ARG A 54 8.10 -8.07 3.08
C ARG A 54 7.18 -6.97 3.60
N ALA A 55 6.49 -7.22 4.71
CA ALA A 55 5.68 -6.21 5.39
C ALA A 55 6.46 -4.91 5.67
N PRO A 56 5.97 -3.73 5.22
CA PRO A 56 6.67 -2.46 5.40
C PRO A 56 6.46 -1.85 6.79
N GLU A 57 6.96 -2.48 7.84
CA GLU A 57 6.72 -2.08 9.25
C GLU A 57 7.10 -0.61 9.56
N PHE A 58 8.14 -0.06 8.92
CA PHE A 58 8.54 1.34 9.11
C PHE A 58 7.62 2.35 8.43
N LEU A 59 6.78 1.90 7.49
CA LEU A 59 5.80 2.73 6.80
C LEU A 59 4.56 2.95 7.69
N TYR A 60 4.11 1.92 8.41
CA TYR A 60 2.83 1.95 9.16
C TYR A 60 2.68 3.15 10.09
N PRO A 61 3.64 3.50 10.97
CA PRO A 61 3.48 4.67 11.84
C PRO A 61 3.33 5.97 11.05
N LYS A 62 3.90 6.06 9.84
CA LYS A 62 3.80 7.25 8.99
C LYS A 62 2.45 7.37 8.31
N LEU A 63 1.78 6.25 8.06
CA LEU A 63 0.40 6.19 7.54
C LEU A 63 -0.57 6.65 8.61
N ASP A 64 -0.43 6.09 9.82
CA ASP A 64 -1.22 6.48 10.99
C ASP A 64 -1.11 8.00 11.27
N ASP A 65 0.12 8.53 11.31
CA ASP A 65 0.38 9.96 11.50
C ASP A 65 -0.29 10.88 10.45
N ARG A 66 -0.61 10.32 9.27
CA ARG A 66 -1.20 11.05 8.13
C ARG A 66 -2.69 10.78 7.94
N GLY A 67 -3.30 9.95 8.78
CA GLY A 67 -4.72 9.58 8.67
C GLY A 67 -5.02 8.65 7.50
N PHE A 68 -4.07 7.79 7.13
CA PHE A 68 -4.32 6.70 6.20
C PHE A 68 -4.66 5.42 6.96
N ALA A 69 -5.67 4.70 6.48
CA ALA A 69 -5.90 3.32 6.83
C ALA A 69 -5.06 2.42 5.91
N TYR A 70 -4.72 1.23 6.41
CA TYR A 70 -3.98 0.25 5.66
C TYR A 70 -4.30 -1.16 6.14
N ASP A 71 -4.06 -2.12 5.25
CA ASP A 71 -4.10 -3.53 5.58
C ASP A 71 -3.03 -4.24 4.77
N THR A 72 -2.52 -5.36 5.28
CA THR A 72 -1.43 -6.10 4.66
C THR A 72 -1.72 -7.58 4.61
N VAL A 73 -1.63 -8.13 3.41
CA VAL A 73 -1.79 -9.55 3.14
C VAL A 73 -0.42 -10.12 2.77
N GLU A 74 0.07 -11.03 3.60
CA GLU A 74 1.32 -11.76 3.34
C GLU A 74 1.03 -12.97 2.45
N GLY A 75 1.50 -12.92 1.20
CA GLY A 75 1.53 -14.07 0.30
C GLY A 75 2.89 -14.76 0.29
N ASP A 76 2.95 -15.98 -0.26
CA ASP A 76 4.19 -16.77 -0.33
C ASP A 76 5.32 -16.11 -1.15
N ASP A 77 4.97 -15.34 -2.19
CA ASP A 77 5.93 -14.69 -3.10
C ASP A 77 5.95 -13.15 -2.99
N VAL A 78 4.90 -12.55 -2.43
CA VAL A 78 4.72 -11.11 -2.37
C VAL A 78 3.87 -10.71 -1.18
N THR A 79 4.29 -9.67 -0.47
CA THR A 79 3.47 -9.01 0.54
C THR A 79 2.75 -7.82 -0.08
N VAL A 80 1.43 -7.80 -0.04
CA VAL A 80 0.63 -6.70 -0.59
C VAL A 80 0.08 -5.85 0.55
N THR A 81 0.29 -4.54 0.47
CA THR A 81 -0.27 -3.58 1.41
C THR A 81 -1.23 -2.67 0.66
N THR A 82 -2.50 -2.66 1.05
CA THR A 82 -3.49 -1.70 0.55
C THR A 82 -3.51 -0.49 1.48
N ILE A 83 -3.54 0.72 0.93
CA ILE A 83 -3.48 1.98 1.68
C ILE A 83 -4.55 2.93 1.14
N TRP A 84 -5.38 3.48 2.01
CA TRP A 84 -6.50 4.37 1.64
C TRP A 84 -6.75 5.43 2.72
N LYS A 85 -7.50 6.49 2.39
CA LYS A 85 -7.88 7.52 3.38
C LYS A 85 -8.85 6.92 4.41
N ALA A 86 -8.59 7.17 5.69
CA ALA A 86 -9.43 6.71 6.81
C ALA A 86 -10.73 7.51 6.96
#